data_AF-A0A956ZV52-F1
#
_entry.id   AF-A0A956ZV52-F1
#
_cell.length_a   1.000
_cell.length_b   1.000
_cell.length_c   1.000
_cell.angle_alpha   90.00
_cell.angle_beta   90.00
_cell.angle_gamma   90.00
#
_symmetry.space_group_name_H-M   'P 1'
#
loop_
_entity.id
_entity.type
_entity.pdbx_description
1 polymer ?
#
loop_
_entity_poly.entity_id
_entity_poly.type
_entity_poly.pdbx_seq_one_letter_code
_entity_poly.pdbx_strand_id
1 'polypeptide(L)'
;MPEFSKSYGFLAVLTGLIGAFLVLGLDNVFKPFMPPAKQATDLTISLWKRALASIYGGITEELLLRLFLMTLVVWLVAKVTRSGVAIPAWVFWFGIISTAILFGLGHLPATAGIWPLTAIVITRAIVLNGVLGLAFGFLYWKAGLEYAMLAHFLADIVLHVFLGS
;
A
#
# COMPACT_ATOMS: atom_id res chain seq x y z
N MET A 1 -13.82 18.52 14.74
CA MET A 1 -12.90 17.60 14.03
C MET A 1 -11.50 18.15 14.23
N PRO A 2 -10.47 17.35 14.55
CA PRO A 2 -9.11 17.88 14.61
C PRO A 2 -8.74 18.48 13.24
N GLU A 3 -8.08 19.62 13.24
CA GLU A 3 -7.67 20.31 12.02
C GLU A 3 -6.61 19.50 11.27
N PHE A 4 -6.58 19.62 9.94
CA PHE A 4 -5.54 19.04 9.12
C PHE A 4 -4.18 19.67 9.46
N SER A 5 -3.23 18.84 9.88
CA SER A 5 -1.87 19.23 10.24
C SER A 5 -1.00 19.35 9.00
N LYS A 6 -0.42 20.55 8.81
CA LYS A 6 0.53 20.82 7.72
C LYS A 6 1.78 19.95 7.80
N SER A 7 2.26 19.63 9.01
CA SER A 7 3.47 18.79 9.17
C SER A 7 3.21 17.34 8.78
N TYR A 8 2.06 16.78 9.17
CA TYR A 8 1.67 15.44 8.73
C TYR A 8 1.30 15.41 7.24
N GLY A 9 0.74 16.49 6.70
CA GLY A 9 0.52 16.65 5.27
C GLY A 9 1.83 16.59 4.48
N PHE A 10 2.85 17.32 4.92
CA PHE A 10 4.18 17.27 4.31
C PHE A 10 4.82 15.88 4.43
N LEU A 11 4.70 15.23 5.60
CA LEU A 11 5.18 13.87 5.80
C LEU A 11 4.49 12.87 4.86
N ALA A 12 3.17 13.00 4.66
CA ALA A 12 2.41 12.16 3.75
C ALA A 12 2.89 12.31 2.29
N VAL A 13 3.11 13.56 1.85
CA VAL A 13 3.67 13.84 0.52
C VAL A 13 5.04 13.19 0.34
N LEU A 14 5.96 13.41 1.28
CA LEU A 14 7.29 12.81 1.22
C LEU A 14 7.22 11.28 1.23
N THR A 15 6.35 10.72 2.06
CA THR A 15 6.17 9.26 2.16
C THR A 15 5.67 8.67 0.85
N GLY A 16 4.69 9.30 0.20
CA GLY A 16 4.20 8.85 -1.10
C GLY A 16 5.26 8.91 -2.20
N LEU A 17 5.97 10.04 -2.30
CA LEU A 17 7.02 10.22 -3.31
C LEU A 17 8.19 9.24 -3.10
N ILE A 18 8.75 9.19 -1.89
CA ILE A 18 9.87 8.29 -1.57
C ILE A 18 9.44 6.83 -1.70
N GLY A 19 8.22 6.50 -1.27
CA GLY A 19 7.63 5.16 -1.39
C GLY A 19 7.56 4.70 -2.84
N ALA A 20 7.10 5.56 -3.76
CA ALA A 20 7.07 5.24 -5.18
C ALA A 20 8.47 4.96 -5.74
N PHE A 21 9.44 5.82 -5.45
CA PHE A 21 10.82 5.59 -5.91
C PHE A 21 11.46 4.33 -5.32
N LEU A 22 11.16 4.03 -4.05
CA LEU A 22 11.59 2.79 -3.41
C LEU A 22 10.98 1.56 -4.10
N VAL A 23 9.69 1.59 -4.41
CA VAL A 23 9.00 0.51 -5.13
C VAL A 23 9.62 0.28 -6.51
N LEU A 24 9.93 1.34 -7.26
CA LEU A 24 10.59 1.20 -8.57
C LEU A 24 11.99 0.60 -8.44
N GLY A 25 12.76 1.04 -7.45
CA GLY A 25 14.08 0.49 -7.15
C GLY A 25 13.99 -1.00 -6.84
N LEU A 26 13.07 -1.38 -5.94
CA LEU A 26 12.82 -2.78 -5.59
C LEU A 26 12.33 -3.59 -6.79
N ASP A 27 11.43 -3.05 -7.60
CA ASP A 27 10.91 -3.73 -8.78
C ASP A 27 12.03 -4.06 -9.78
N ASN A 28 12.96 -3.13 -9.99
CA ASN A 28 14.14 -3.38 -10.82
C ASN A 28 15.02 -4.52 -10.30
N VAL A 29 15.04 -4.77 -8.99
CA VAL A 29 15.74 -5.92 -8.40
C VAL A 29 15.01 -7.24 -8.72
N PHE A 30 13.67 -7.24 -8.75
CA PHE A 30 12.89 -8.43 -9.08
C PHE A 30 12.89 -8.77 -10.58
N LYS A 31 12.89 -7.77 -11.46
CA LYS A 31 12.75 -7.93 -12.92
C LYS A 31 13.59 -9.06 -13.55
N PRO A 32 14.90 -9.21 -13.25
CA PRO A 32 15.73 -10.26 -13.85
C PRO A 32 15.30 -11.69 -13.49
N PHE A 33 14.56 -11.86 -12.39
CA PHE A 33 14.13 -13.16 -11.86
C PHE A 33 12.66 -13.47 -12.21
N MET A 34 11.95 -12.55 -12.86
CA MET A 34 10.54 -12.71 -13.17
C MET A 34 10.36 -13.70 -14.34
N PRO A 35 9.35 -14.58 -14.29
CA PRO A 35 8.99 -15.40 -15.42
C PRO A 35 8.47 -14.51 -16.58
N PRO A 36 8.48 -15.02 -17.82
CA PRO A 36 7.83 -14.33 -18.93
C PRO A 36 6.35 -14.08 -18.60
N ALA A 37 5.85 -12.92 -19.01
CA ALA A 37 4.42 -12.61 -18.92
C ALA A 37 3.62 -13.61 -19.76
N LYS A 38 2.41 -13.96 -19.28
CA LYS A 38 1.51 -14.90 -19.96
C LYS A 38 1.11 -14.42 -21.36
N GLN A 39 0.97 -13.11 -21.52
CA GLN A 39 0.66 -12.43 -22.77
C GLN A 39 1.41 -11.10 -22.83
N ALA A 40 1.73 -10.64 -24.04
CA ALA A 40 2.21 -9.28 -24.25
C ALA A 40 1.08 -8.30 -23.90
N THR A 41 1.25 -7.53 -22.84
CA THR A 41 0.30 -6.49 -22.44
C THR A 41 0.51 -5.24 -23.27
N ASP A 42 -0.15 -5.15 -24.42
CA ASP A 42 -0.20 -3.94 -25.26
C ASP A 42 -1.33 -2.98 -24.81
N LEU A 43 -1.53 -2.85 -23.50
CA LEU A 43 -2.59 -2.00 -22.95
C LEU A 43 -2.11 -0.56 -22.80
N THR A 44 -2.27 0.23 -23.85
CA THR A 44 -2.11 1.69 -23.77
C THR A 44 -3.30 2.32 -23.02
N ILE A 45 -3.26 2.30 -21.68
CA ILE A 45 -4.27 2.97 -20.86
C ILE A 45 -4.04 4.49 -20.90
N SER A 46 -5.06 5.27 -21.24
CA SER A 46 -5.00 6.75 -21.27
C SER A 46 -4.64 7.35 -19.91
N LEU A 47 -3.86 8.42 -19.89
CA LEU A 47 -3.37 9.06 -18.64
C LEU A 47 -4.48 9.42 -17.65
N TRP A 48 -5.59 9.97 -18.13
CA TRP A 48 -6.72 10.35 -17.28
C TRP A 48 -7.36 9.14 -16.57
N LYS A 49 -7.38 7.95 -17.19
CA LYS A 49 -7.89 6.72 -16.57
C LYS A 49 -6.95 6.26 -15.46
N ARG A 50 -5.64 6.38 -15.67
CA ARG A 50 -4.63 6.04 -14.65
C ARG A 50 -4.71 6.99 -13.46
N ALA A 51 -4.90 8.28 -13.70
CA ALA A 51 -5.09 9.28 -12.64
C ALA A 51 -6.37 9.01 -11.83
N LEU A 52 -7.50 8.72 -12.48
CA LEU A 52 -8.73 8.34 -11.78
C LEU A 52 -8.57 7.03 -11.00
N ALA A 53 -7.87 6.04 -11.57
CA ALA A 53 -7.57 4.79 -10.88
C ALA A 53 -6.71 5.04 -9.63
N SER A 54 -5.75 5.97 -9.68
CA SER A 54 -4.92 6.36 -8.51
C SER A 54 -5.75 7.00 -7.40
N ILE A 55 -6.73 7.85 -7.75
CA ILE A 55 -7.66 8.43 -6.76
C ILE A 55 -8.54 7.34 -6.14
N TYR A 56 -9.13 6.51 -7.00
CA TYR A 56 -10.02 5.45 -6.57
C TYR A 56 -9.30 4.41 -5.71
N GLY A 57 -8.10 3.97 -6.10
CA GLY A 57 -7.24 3.04 -5.37
C GLY A 57 -6.85 3.63 -4.01
N GLY A 58 -6.26 4.82 -4.00
CA GLY A 58 -5.86 5.49 -2.77
C GLY A 58 -7.00 5.71 -1.77
N ILE A 59 -8.26 5.85 -2.21
CA ILE A 59 -9.41 5.91 -1.30
C ILE A 59 -9.88 4.51 -0.89
N THR A 60 -10.15 3.65 -1.87
CA THR A 60 -10.82 2.35 -1.66
C THR A 60 -9.94 1.41 -0.87
N GLU A 61 -8.66 1.33 -1.20
CA GLU A 61 -7.71 0.43 -0.55
C GLU A 61 -7.42 0.88 0.87
N GLU A 62 -7.29 2.19 1.12
CA GLU A 62 -7.12 2.70 2.48
C GLU A 62 -8.36 2.51 3.35
N LEU A 63 -9.57 2.65 2.80
CA LEU A 63 -10.79 2.30 3.54
C LEU A 63 -10.78 0.82 3.92
N LEU A 64 -10.58 -0.08 2.95
CA LEU A 64 -10.62 -1.52 3.20
C LEU A 64 -9.52 -1.97 4.17
N LEU A 65 -8.29 -1.51 3.96
CA LEU A 65 -7.12 -2.02 4.68
C LEU A 65 -6.85 -1.31 5.99
N ARG A 66 -7.02 0.02 6.03
CA ARG A 66 -6.66 0.81 7.23
C ARG A 66 -7.88 0.99 8.11
N LEU A 67 -8.95 1.56 7.56
CA LEU A 67 -10.16 1.82 8.36
C LEU A 67 -10.80 0.52 8.84
N PHE A 68 -10.97 -0.49 7.99
CA PHE A 68 -11.62 -1.74 8.39
C PHE A 68 -10.64 -2.79 8.89
N LEU A 69 -9.76 -3.32 8.02
CA LEU A 69 -8.97 -4.50 8.35
C LEU A 69 -7.94 -4.24 9.46
N MET A 70 -7.12 -3.19 9.36
CA MET A 70 -6.09 -2.89 10.35
C MET A 70 -6.73 -2.56 11.69
N THR A 71 -7.79 -1.75 11.71
CA THR A 71 -8.55 -1.46 12.93
C THR A 71 -9.10 -2.74 13.57
N LEU A 72 -9.66 -3.66 12.77
CA LEU A 72 -10.15 -4.95 13.27
C LEU A 72 -9.02 -5.79 13.89
N VAL A 73 -7.86 -5.88 13.21
CA VAL A 73 -6.70 -6.62 13.73
C VAL A 73 -6.19 -6.00 15.02
N VAL A 74 -5.98 -4.68 15.06
CA VAL A 74 -5.52 -3.97 16.26
C VAL A 74 -6.52 -4.15 17.40
N TRP A 75 -7.82 -4.04 17.12
CA TRP A 75 -8.87 -4.24 18.12
C TRP A 75 -8.89 -5.67 18.67
N LEU A 76 -8.81 -6.69 17.81
CA LEU A 76 -8.78 -8.09 18.24
C LEU A 76 -7.56 -8.38 19.10
N VAL A 77 -6.37 -7.94 18.68
CA VAL A 77 -5.13 -8.14 19.44
C VAL A 77 -5.22 -7.43 20.79
N ALA A 78 -5.61 -6.15 20.81
CA ALA A 78 -5.77 -5.38 22.03
C ALA A 78 -6.78 -6.02 23.00
N LYS A 79 -7.88 -6.58 22.47
CA LYS A 79 -8.89 -7.29 23.25
C LYS A 79 -8.34 -8.58 23.87
N VAL A 80 -7.59 -9.37 23.10
CA VAL A 80 -7.00 -10.64 23.57
C VAL A 80 -5.89 -10.38 24.59
N THR A 81 -5.07 -9.36 24.36
CA THR A 81 -3.97 -8.98 25.27
C THR A 81 -4.46 -8.19 26.49
N ARG A 82 -5.78 -7.92 26.57
CA ARG A 82 -6.39 -7.06 27.60
C ARG A 82 -5.65 -5.73 27.73
N SER A 83 -5.22 -5.20 26.60
CA SER A 83 -4.63 -3.87 26.54
C SER A 83 -5.65 -2.88 27.11
N GLY A 84 -5.25 -2.15 28.16
CA GLY A 84 -6.10 -1.13 28.76
C GLY A 84 -6.34 0.03 27.81
N VAL A 85 -6.71 1.19 28.37
CA VAL A 85 -7.01 2.40 27.57
C VAL A 85 -5.83 2.81 26.68
N ALA A 86 -4.59 2.56 27.11
CA ALA A 86 -3.39 2.77 26.30
C ALA A 86 -3.00 1.48 25.57
N ILE A 87 -3.36 1.39 24.29
CA ILE A 87 -2.92 0.27 23.42
C ILE A 87 -1.41 0.39 23.17
N PRO A 88 -0.61 -0.65 23.42
CA PRO A 88 0.84 -0.60 23.24
C PRO A 88 1.23 -0.55 21.75
N ALA A 89 2.35 0.13 21.45
CA ALA A 89 2.86 0.33 20.09
C ALA A 89 3.03 -0.97 19.28
N TRP A 90 3.42 -2.07 19.93
CA TRP A 90 3.62 -3.35 19.25
C TRP A 90 2.32 -3.91 18.65
N VAL A 91 1.15 -3.60 19.24
CA VAL A 91 -0.17 -4.05 18.74
C VAL A 91 -0.48 -3.32 17.43
N PHE A 92 -0.17 -2.02 17.36
CA PHE A 92 -0.28 -1.26 16.12
C PHE A 92 0.68 -1.78 15.06
N TRP A 93 1.94 -2.01 15.39
CA TRP A 93 2.90 -2.60 14.44
C TRP A 93 2.49 -3.99 13.97
N PHE A 94 1.93 -4.82 14.84
CA PHE A 94 1.36 -6.10 14.44
C PHE A 94 0.23 -5.91 13.43
N GLY A 95 -0.69 -4.97 13.68
CA GLY A 95 -1.74 -4.59 12.73
C GLY A 95 -1.16 -4.12 11.38
N ILE A 96 -0.21 -3.20 11.41
CA ILE A 96 0.46 -2.64 10.22
C ILE A 96 1.14 -3.73 9.40
N ILE A 97 1.94 -4.59 10.02
CA ILE A 97 2.68 -5.66 9.33
C ILE A 97 1.71 -6.69 8.75
N SER A 98 0.71 -7.10 9.54
CA SER A 98 -0.26 -8.10 9.09
C SER A 98 -1.08 -7.60 7.90
N THR A 99 -1.56 -6.36 7.95
CA THR A 99 -2.33 -5.79 6.83
C THR A 99 -1.46 -5.43 5.64
N ALA A 100 -0.19 -5.07 5.82
CA ALA A 100 0.76 -4.89 4.72
C ALA A 100 1.01 -6.20 3.95
N ILE A 101 1.14 -7.33 4.65
CA ILE A 101 1.24 -8.65 4.01
C ILE A 101 -0.05 -8.98 3.27
N LEU A 102 -1.21 -8.81 3.92
CA LEU A 102 -2.51 -9.07 3.32
C LEU A 102 -2.77 -8.17 2.10
N PHE A 103 -2.25 -6.94 2.11
CA PHE A 103 -2.35 -6.02 0.98
C PHE A 103 -1.65 -6.57 -0.26
N GLY A 104 -0.41 -7.05 -0.11
CA GLY A 104 0.31 -7.68 -1.22
C GLY A 104 -0.29 -9.02 -1.65
N LEU A 105 -0.88 -9.79 -0.71
CA LEU A 105 -1.65 -10.99 -1.06
C LEU A 105 -2.94 -10.65 -1.82
N GLY A 106 -3.59 -9.54 -1.47
CA GLY A 106 -4.78 -9.03 -2.16
C GLY A 106 -4.53 -8.68 -3.63
N HIS A 107 -3.26 -8.44 -4.00
CA HIS A 107 -2.83 -8.17 -5.38
C HIS A 107 -2.56 -9.43 -6.22
N LEU A 108 -2.61 -10.63 -5.64
CA LEU A 108 -2.34 -11.87 -6.37
C LEU A 108 -3.33 -12.15 -7.51
N PRO A 109 -4.64 -11.87 -7.42
CA PRO A 109 -5.56 -12.05 -8.55
C PRO A 109 -5.16 -11.24 -9.79
N ALA A 110 -4.83 -9.95 -9.60
CA ALA A 110 -4.36 -9.09 -10.69
C ALA A 110 -3.00 -9.58 -11.24
N THR A 111 -2.08 -9.94 -10.33
CA THR A 111 -0.76 -10.47 -10.69
C THR A 111 -0.87 -11.77 -11.48
N ALA A 112 -1.79 -12.66 -11.12
CA ALA A 112 -2.04 -13.92 -11.80
C ALA A 112 -2.60 -13.73 -13.23
N GLY A 113 -3.21 -12.58 -13.50
CA GLY A 113 -3.64 -12.19 -14.84
C GLY A 113 -2.47 -11.95 -15.79
N ILE A 114 -1.31 -11.53 -15.27
CA ILE A 114 -0.14 -11.14 -16.07
C ILE A 114 0.96 -12.22 -16.02
N TRP A 115 1.24 -12.79 -14.85
CA TRP A 115 2.31 -13.77 -14.65
C TRP A 115 1.80 -15.08 -14.03
N PRO A 116 2.48 -16.22 -14.24
CA PRO A 116 2.24 -17.41 -13.42
C PRO A 116 2.64 -17.13 -11.97
N LEU A 117 1.82 -17.57 -10.99
CA LEU A 117 2.09 -17.38 -9.57
C LEU A 117 3.20 -18.32 -9.07
N THR A 118 4.45 -17.97 -9.38
CA THR A 118 5.65 -18.59 -8.82
C THR A 118 6.00 -17.95 -7.47
N ALA A 119 6.89 -18.58 -6.70
CA ALA A 119 7.35 -18.03 -5.43
C ALA A 119 7.89 -16.61 -5.59
N ILE A 120 8.71 -16.34 -6.62
CA ILE A 120 9.28 -15.01 -6.85
C ILE A 120 8.21 -13.96 -7.19
N VAL A 121 7.17 -14.32 -7.94
CA VAL A 121 6.06 -13.43 -8.30
C VAL A 121 5.23 -13.08 -7.05
N ILE A 122 4.95 -14.06 -6.20
CA ILE A 122 4.25 -13.86 -4.94
C ILE A 122 5.09 -12.97 -4.00
N THR A 123 6.38 -13.26 -3.86
CA THR A 123 7.30 -12.46 -3.05
C THR A 123 7.36 -11.02 -3.55
N ARG A 124 7.47 -10.80 -4.87
CA ARG A 124 7.43 -9.46 -5.46
C ARG A 124 6.13 -8.74 -5.10
N ALA A 125 4.98 -9.37 -5.27
CA ALA A 125 3.69 -8.77 -4.94
C ALA A 125 3.59 -8.39 -3.45
N ILE A 126 4.05 -9.26 -2.55
CA ILE A 126 4.07 -8.98 -1.11
C ILE A 126 5.03 -7.84 -0.77
N VAL A 127 6.24 -7.83 -1.34
CA VAL A 127 7.27 -6.84 -1.01
C VAL A 127 6.90 -5.45 -1.53
N LEU A 128 6.54 -5.34 -2.82
CA LEU A 128 6.26 -4.03 -3.44
C LEU A 128 5.04 -3.36 -2.81
N ASN A 129 3.94 -4.10 -2.64
CA ASN A 129 2.74 -3.56 -1.97
C ASN A 129 2.97 -3.42 -0.47
N GLY A 130 3.67 -4.35 0.16
CA GLY A 130 3.91 -4.36 1.60
C GLY A 130 4.74 -3.17 2.07
N VAL A 131 5.73 -2.71 1.30
CA VAL A 131 6.56 -1.55 1.71
C VAL A 131 5.73 -0.26 1.81
N LEU A 132 4.84 -0.03 0.84
CA LEU A 132 3.84 1.03 0.87
C LEU A 132 2.80 0.76 1.98
N GLY A 133 2.40 -0.51 2.09
CA GLY A 133 1.64 -1.12 3.17
C GLY A 133 2.00 -0.58 4.56
N LEU A 134 3.27 -0.76 4.91
CA LEU A 134 3.88 -0.35 6.17
C LEU A 134 3.85 1.16 6.35
N ALA A 135 4.20 1.92 5.30
CA ALA A 135 4.27 3.37 5.34
C ALA A 135 2.88 4.01 5.57
N PHE A 136 1.87 3.56 4.82
CA PHE A 136 0.50 4.09 4.96
C PHE A 136 -0.14 3.63 6.28
N GLY A 137 0.12 2.40 6.73
CA GLY A 137 -0.32 1.93 8.04
C GLY A 137 0.27 2.76 9.20
N PHE A 138 1.53 3.16 9.09
CA PHE A 138 2.16 4.06 10.05
C PHE A 138 1.51 5.46 10.04
N LEU A 139 1.27 6.04 8.85
CA LEU A 139 0.56 7.32 8.73
C LEU A 139 -0.86 7.26 9.29
N TYR A 140 -1.59 6.17 9.03
CA TYR A 140 -2.91 5.95 9.61
C TYR A 140 -2.87 5.94 11.14
N TRP A 141 -1.90 5.23 11.73
CA TRP A 141 -1.74 5.17 13.17
C TRP A 141 -1.34 6.51 13.79
N LYS A 142 -0.43 7.26 13.16
CA LYS A 142 0.16 8.48 13.76
C LYS A 142 -0.55 9.78 13.41
N ALA A 143 -1.21 9.84 12.25
CA ALA A 143 -1.75 11.06 11.69
C ALA A 143 -3.24 10.96 11.33
N GLY A 144 -3.68 9.82 10.78
CA GLY A 144 -5.08 9.59 10.39
C GLY A 144 -5.22 9.06 8.96
N LEU A 145 -6.46 8.75 8.58
CA LEU A 145 -6.79 8.07 7.32
C LEU A 145 -6.50 8.97 6.10
N GLU A 146 -6.75 10.26 6.22
CA GLU A 146 -6.60 11.24 5.15
C GLU A 146 -5.15 11.36 4.70
N TYR A 147 -4.19 11.23 5.63
CA TYR A 147 -2.76 11.26 5.32
C TYR A 147 -2.29 9.98 4.65
N ALA A 148 -2.85 8.83 5.04
CA ALA A 148 -2.59 7.56 4.36
C ALA A 148 -3.13 7.60 2.92
N MET A 149 -4.35 8.09 2.73
CA MET A 149 -4.96 8.30 1.40
C MET A 149 -4.14 9.26 0.53
N LEU A 150 -3.67 10.38 1.10
CA LEU A 150 -2.84 11.34 0.37
C LEU A 150 -1.51 10.72 -0.06
N ALA A 151 -0.83 10.01 0.85
CA ALA A 151 0.44 9.35 0.53
C ALA A 151 0.26 8.26 -0.54
N HIS A 152 -0.79 7.46 -0.44
CA HIS A 152 -1.12 6.41 -1.41
C HIS A 152 -1.41 6.99 -2.79
N PHE A 153 -2.35 7.94 -2.87
CA PHE A 153 -2.68 8.61 -4.12
C PHE A 153 -1.42 9.18 -4.81
N LEU A 154 -0.53 9.83 -4.06
CA LEU A 154 0.70 10.38 -4.63
C LEU A 154 1.67 9.30 -5.10
N ALA A 155 1.77 8.18 -4.39
CA ALA A 155 2.59 7.06 -4.83
C ALA A 155 2.06 6.50 -6.17
N ASP A 156 0.75 6.29 -6.28
CA ASP A 156 0.09 5.77 -7.49
C ASP A 156 0.24 6.72 -8.69
N ILE A 157 0.13 8.03 -8.47
CA ILE A 157 0.38 9.02 -9.53
C ILE A 157 1.80 8.87 -10.08
N VAL A 158 2.81 8.73 -9.21
CA VAL A 158 4.19 8.55 -9.65
C VAL A 158 4.35 7.24 -10.42
N LEU A 159 3.84 6.13 -9.88
CA LEU A 159 4.00 4.80 -10.47
C LEU A 159 3.23 4.66 -11.80
N HIS A 160 1.96 5.02 -11.84
CA HIS A 160 1.07 4.70 -12.96
C HIS A 160 0.93 5.82 -13.99
N VAL A 161 0.94 7.09 -13.56
CA VAL A 161 0.74 8.23 -14.47
C VAL A 161 2.06 8.68 -15.09
N PHE A 162 3.09 8.90 -14.27
CA PHE A 162 4.36 9.44 -14.76
C PHE A 162 5.30 8.38 -15.33
N LEU A 163 5.28 7.16 -14.78
CA LEU A 163 6.26 6.12 -15.12
C LEU A 163 5.66 4.93 -15.87
N GLY A 164 4.33 4.86 -15.89
CA GLY A 164 3.56 3.99 -16.75
C GLY A 164 3.76 2.49 -16.56
N SER A 165 4.22 2.09 -15.37
CA SER A 165 4.25 0.69 -14.91
C SER A 165 2.88 0.19 -14.49
#